data_AF-A0A955DHH6-F1
#
_entry.id   AF-A0A955DHH6-F1
#
_cell.length_a   1.000
_cell.length_b   1.000
_cell.length_c   1.000
_cell.angle_alpha   90.00
_cell.angle_beta   90.00
_cell.angle_gamma   90.00
#
_symmetry.space_group_name_H-M   'P 1'
#
loop_
_entity.id
_entity.type
_entity.pdbx_description
1 polymer ?
#
loop_
_entity_poly.entity_id
_entity_poly.type
_entity_poly.pdbx_seq_one_letter_code
_entity_poly.pdbx_strand_id
1 'polypeptide(L)'
;MHAKTTITIALLVAASAALGATNISPTNKWSWGENIGFMNWRDAGTPAGNQGVEVLSDHLAGYVWCENIGWLNVGNGSGPYANTNNTNYGVNVVGGFLEGYAWMENAGWVNFDGGALASPPNPARIENGRLKGFAWGENVGWINLDDANAYVAIFCEADVNSDGQVNLDDLQLLLFGFGTGPGAQLIDGDVNGDGFTNLDDLQLLLFNFGNICY
;
A
#
# COMPACT_ATOMS: atom_id res chain seq x y z
N MET A 1 -17.30 44.10 -44.54
CA MET A 1 -17.69 43.53 -43.23
C MET A 1 -17.29 42.06 -43.25
N HIS A 2 -16.25 41.67 -42.53
CA HIS A 2 -15.87 40.26 -42.38
C HIS A 2 -15.78 39.96 -40.88
N ALA A 3 -16.75 39.23 -40.36
CA ALA A 3 -16.77 38.79 -38.97
C ALA A 3 -15.76 37.64 -38.81
N LYS A 4 -14.80 37.77 -37.88
CA LYS A 4 -13.90 36.69 -37.50
C LYS A 4 -14.57 35.88 -36.40
N THR A 5 -15.00 34.66 -36.73
CA THR A 5 -15.53 33.71 -35.76
C THR A 5 -14.36 33.08 -35.01
N THR A 6 -14.23 33.39 -33.72
CA THR A 6 -13.26 32.74 -32.83
C THR A 6 -13.89 31.47 -32.27
N ILE A 7 -13.29 30.31 -32.55
CA ILE A 7 -13.69 29.02 -31.97
C ILE A 7 -12.81 28.78 -30.74
N THR A 8 -13.44 28.74 -29.57
CA THR A 8 -12.79 28.36 -28.31
C THR A 8 -12.95 26.87 -28.11
N ILE A 9 -11.86 26.11 -28.10
CA ILE A 9 -11.86 24.69 -27.75
C ILE A 9 -11.73 24.61 -26.22
N ALA A 10 -12.78 24.14 -25.56
CA ALA A 10 -12.74 23.83 -24.14
C ALA A 10 -12.02 22.48 -23.95
N LEU A 11 -10.87 22.51 -23.28
CA LEU A 11 -10.14 21.31 -22.88
C LEU A 11 -10.84 20.74 -21.63
N LEU A 12 -11.63 19.67 -21.79
CA LEU A 12 -12.06 18.86 -20.64
C LEU A 12 -10.85 18.10 -20.11
N VAL A 13 -10.27 18.56 -19.01
CA VAL A 13 -9.37 17.75 -18.21
C VAL A 13 -10.25 16.83 -17.36
N ALA A 14 -10.51 15.62 -17.85
CA ALA A 14 -10.95 14.54 -16.98
C ALA A 14 -9.71 14.14 -16.17
N ALA A 15 -9.62 14.58 -14.92
CA ALA A 15 -8.68 14.03 -13.97
C ALA A 15 -9.15 12.61 -13.62
N SER A 16 -8.77 11.63 -14.44
CA SER A 16 -8.68 10.26 -13.95
C SER A 16 -7.54 10.26 -12.94
N ALA A 17 -7.87 10.12 -11.65
CA ALA A 17 -6.88 9.77 -10.65
C ALA A 17 -6.19 8.50 -11.15
N ALA A 18 -4.93 8.62 -11.57
CA ALA A 18 -4.09 7.45 -11.74
C ALA A 18 -3.97 6.86 -10.33
N LEU A 19 -4.53 5.66 -10.13
CA LEU A 19 -4.21 4.87 -8.95
C LEU A 19 -2.70 4.61 -9.04
N GLY A 20 -1.96 4.95 -7.98
CA GLY A 20 -0.55 4.66 -7.87
C GLY A 20 -0.32 3.15 -8.00
N ALA A 21 0.85 2.77 -8.50
CA ALA A 21 1.23 1.37 -8.49
C ALA A 21 1.26 0.88 -7.04
N THR A 22 0.59 -0.23 -6.75
CA THR A 22 0.59 -0.86 -5.42
C THR A 22 2.01 -1.08 -4.92
N ASN A 23 2.26 -0.75 -3.66
CA ASN A 23 3.51 -1.03 -2.96
C ASN A 23 3.39 -2.27 -2.05
N ILE A 24 2.40 -3.13 -2.25
CA ILE A 24 2.31 -4.41 -1.53
C ILE A 24 3.24 -5.44 -2.18
N SER A 25 3.96 -6.23 -1.40
CA SER A 25 4.88 -7.28 -1.87
C SER A 25 4.21 -8.26 -2.86
N PRO A 26 4.88 -8.71 -3.94
CA PRO A 26 4.29 -9.66 -4.89
C PRO A 26 4.12 -11.05 -4.29
N THR A 27 4.89 -11.35 -3.25
CA THR A 27 4.95 -12.66 -2.57
C THR A 27 4.07 -12.64 -1.32
N ASN A 28 4.29 -11.65 -0.44
CA ASN A 28 3.60 -11.52 0.84
C ASN A 28 2.48 -10.47 0.74
N LYS A 29 1.35 -10.88 0.15
CA LYS A 29 0.20 -10.01 -0.17
C LYS A 29 -1.11 -10.48 0.45
N TRP A 30 -1.03 -11.51 1.29
CA TRP A 30 -2.19 -12.23 1.75
C TRP A 30 -2.47 -11.91 3.21
N SER A 31 -3.73 -11.74 3.55
CA SER A 31 -4.22 -11.81 4.93
C SER A 31 -5.41 -12.75 4.97
N TRP A 32 -5.93 -13.04 6.15
CA TRP A 32 -6.99 -14.04 6.30
C TRP A 32 -8.02 -13.67 7.37
N GLY A 33 -9.25 -14.12 7.19
CA GLY A 33 -10.26 -14.13 8.25
C GLY A 33 -11.27 -15.26 8.06
N GLU A 34 -11.84 -15.74 9.17
CA GLU A 34 -12.69 -16.94 9.20
C GLU A 34 -13.86 -16.90 8.22
N ASN A 35 -14.57 -15.77 8.16
CA ASN A 35 -15.76 -15.62 7.33
C ASN A 35 -15.50 -14.91 6.00
N ILE A 36 -14.24 -14.54 5.71
CA ILE A 36 -13.85 -13.77 4.52
C ILE A 36 -12.86 -14.52 3.61
N GLY A 37 -12.19 -15.54 4.14
CA GLY A 37 -11.19 -16.30 3.41
C GLY A 37 -9.87 -15.54 3.26
N PHE A 38 -9.08 -15.92 2.24
CA PHE A 38 -7.87 -15.19 1.90
C PHE A 38 -8.21 -13.86 1.22
N MET A 39 -7.38 -12.86 1.51
CA MET A 39 -7.52 -11.51 1.00
C MET A 39 -6.22 -11.08 0.33
N ASN A 40 -6.27 -10.80 -0.97
CA ASN A 40 -5.14 -10.33 -1.77
C ASN A 40 -5.11 -8.80 -1.81
N TRP A 41 -4.10 -8.22 -1.18
CA TRP A 41 -3.92 -6.77 -1.07
C TRP A 41 -3.24 -6.14 -2.28
N ARG A 42 -2.59 -6.94 -3.15
CA ARG A 42 -1.83 -6.44 -4.30
C ARG A 42 -2.60 -6.55 -5.60
N ASP A 43 -3.11 -7.73 -5.93
CA ASP A 43 -3.53 -8.05 -7.29
C ASP A 43 -5.02 -7.72 -7.56
N ALA A 44 -5.52 -6.64 -6.96
CA ALA A 44 -6.91 -6.23 -7.13
C ALA A 44 -7.16 -5.51 -8.48
N GLY A 45 -8.40 -5.58 -8.96
CA GLY A 45 -8.87 -4.97 -10.20
C GLY A 45 -8.67 -5.79 -11.48
N THR A 46 -9.00 -5.19 -12.63
CA THR A 46 -8.75 -5.75 -13.97
C THR A 46 -8.09 -4.69 -14.86
N PRO A 47 -6.87 -4.92 -15.39
CA PRO A 47 -6.00 -6.09 -15.15
C PRO A 47 -5.64 -6.25 -13.67
N ALA A 48 -5.28 -7.47 -13.27
CA ALA A 48 -4.89 -7.75 -11.89
C ALA A 48 -3.75 -6.83 -11.45
N GLY A 49 -3.88 -6.20 -10.28
CA GLY A 49 -2.90 -5.27 -9.72
C GLY A 49 -3.11 -3.79 -10.09
N ASN A 50 -4.06 -3.49 -10.99
CA ASN A 50 -4.33 -2.10 -11.38
C ASN A 50 -5.08 -1.29 -10.30
N GLN A 51 -5.61 -1.96 -9.29
CA GLN A 51 -6.37 -1.34 -8.20
C GLN A 51 -5.96 -1.88 -6.82
N GLY A 52 -4.78 -2.50 -6.73
CA GLY A 52 -4.20 -2.98 -5.47
C GLY A 52 -4.06 -1.86 -4.44
N VAL A 53 -3.88 -2.25 -3.18
CA VAL A 53 -3.66 -1.29 -2.11
C VAL A 53 -2.33 -0.59 -2.29
N GLU A 54 -2.33 0.71 -2.11
CA GLU A 54 -1.16 1.54 -1.91
C GLU A 54 -1.15 2.00 -0.46
N VAL A 55 -0.06 1.75 0.24
CA VAL A 55 0.18 2.22 1.60
C VAL A 55 0.97 3.52 1.52
N LEU A 56 0.31 4.65 1.77
CA LEU A 56 0.94 5.97 1.78
C LEU A 56 1.30 6.39 3.21
N SER A 57 1.98 7.52 3.34
CA SER A 57 2.49 8.00 4.64
C SER A 57 1.41 8.29 5.68
N ASP A 58 0.19 8.59 5.23
CA ASP A 58 -0.93 9.07 6.06
C ASP A 58 -2.26 8.34 5.79
N HIS A 59 -2.34 7.48 4.77
CA HIS A 59 -3.54 6.70 4.46
C HIS A 59 -3.26 5.50 3.55
N LEU A 60 -4.25 4.62 3.44
CA LEU A 60 -4.30 3.58 2.43
C LEU A 60 -5.24 3.99 1.29
N ALA A 61 -4.92 3.61 0.06
CA ALA A 61 -5.79 3.77 -1.09
C ALA A 61 -5.91 2.47 -1.88
N GLY A 62 -7.04 2.25 -2.54
CA GLY A 62 -7.24 1.12 -3.45
C GLY A 62 -8.13 0.00 -2.89
N TYR A 63 -7.94 -1.21 -3.41
CA TYR A 63 -8.84 -2.34 -3.19
C TYR A 63 -8.09 -3.62 -2.81
N VAL A 64 -8.76 -4.43 -2.01
CA VAL A 64 -8.35 -5.79 -1.65
C VAL A 64 -9.36 -6.75 -2.25
N TRP A 65 -8.88 -7.83 -2.88
CA TRP A 65 -9.73 -8.93 -3.33
C TRP A 65 -9.89 -9.95 -2.22
N CYS A 66 -11.12 -10.20 -1.76
CA CYS A 66 -11.45 -11.15 -0.72
C CYS A 66 -12.18 -12.35 -1.32
N GLU A 67 -11.60 -13.56 -1.23
CA GLU A 67 -12.07 -14.73 -1.98
C GLU A 67 -13.55 -15.06 -1.77
N ASN A 68 -14.07 -14.88 -0.55
CA ASN A 68 -15.44 -15.30 -0.24
C ASN A 68 -16.46 -14.16 -0.31
N ILE A 69 -16.02 -12.90 -0.31
CA ILE A 69 -16.90 -11.74 -0.08
C ILE A 69 -16.71 -10.63 -1.16
N GLY A 70 -15.76 -10.78 -2.08
CA GLY A 70 -15.55 -9.83 -3.18
C GLY A 70 -14.62 -8.69 -2.79
N TRP A 71 -14.94 -7.46 -3.21
CA TRP A 71 -14.02 -6.32 -3.04
C TRP A 71 -14.16 -5.63 -1.68
N LEU A 72 -13.01 -5.31 -1.07
CA LEU A 72 -12.89 -4.36 0.03
C LEU A 72 -12.19 -3.09 -0.46
N ASN A 73 -12.82 -1.94 -0.25
CA ASN A 73 -12.27 -0.63 -0.57
C ASN A 73 -11.70 0.02 0.70
N VAL A 74 -10.39 0.27 0.72
CA VAL A 74 -9.70 0.85 1.89
C VAL A 74 -9.69 2.38 1.89
N GLY A 75 -10.17 3.03 0.82
CA GLY A 75 -10.21 4.47 0.71
C GLY A 75 -10.34 4.96 -0.72
N ASN A 76 -11.08 6.06 -0.90
CA ASN A 76 -11.29 6.69 -2.21
C ASN A 76 -10.66 8.09 -2.26
N GLY A 77 -9.76 8.30 -3.23
CA GLY A 77 -9.12 9.60 -3.45
C GLY A 77 -7.93 9.84 -2.51
N SER A 78 -7.43 11.08 -2.51
CA SER A 78 -6.28 11.50 -1.72
C SER A 78 -6.70 11.70 -0.26
N GLY A 79 -6.34 10.75 0.60
CA GLY A 79 -6.49 10.88 2.05
C GLY A 79 -5.60 12.00 2.63
N PRO A 80 -5.53 12.14 3.96
CA PRO A 80 -6.24 11.32 4.94
C PRO A 80 -7.75 11.59 4.93
N TYR A 81 -8.52 10.59 5.33
CA TYR A 81 -9.98 10.59 5.28
C TYR A 81 -10.57 11.18 6.56
N ALA A 82 -11.56 12.07 6.40
CA ALA A 82 -12.22 12.70 7.54
C ALA A 82 -13.06 11.72 8.37
N ASN A 83 -13.49 10.58 7.79
CA ASN A 83 -14.24 9.52 8.46
C ASN A 83 -15.48 10.02 9.23
N THR A 84 -16.21 10.98 8.64
CA THR A 84 -17.43 11.55 9.25
C THR A 84 -18.73 10.99 8.68
N ASN A 85 -18.69 10.38 7.50
CA ASN A 85 -19.83 9.81 6.80
C ASN A 85 -19.38 8.83 5.69
N ASN A 86 -20.34 8.28 4.95
CA ASN A 86 -20.13 7.26 3.93
C ASN A 86 -19.56 7.76 2.58
N THR A 87 -19.28 9.06 2.43
CA THR A 87 -18.64 9.61 1.23
C THR A 87 -17.19 10.05 1.46
N ASN A 88 -16.73 10.05 2.72
CA ASN A 88 -15.37 10.43 3.10
C ASN A 88 -14.71 9.42 4.05
N TYR A 89 -15.01 8.14 3.83
CA TYR A 89 -14.42 7.03 4.55
C TYR A 89 -13.07 6.61 3.95
N GLY A 90 -12.25 6.01 4.80
CA GLY A 90 -11.09 5.21 4.42
C GLY A 90 -10.22 4.91 5.63
N VAL A 91 -9.12 4.21 5.38
CA VAL A 91 -8.13 3.82 6.37
C VAL A 91 -6.98 4.82 6.38
N ASN A 92 -6.79 5.48 7.51
CA ASN A 92 -5.70 6.43 7.75
C ASN A 92 -4.53 5.74 8.44
N VAL A 93 -3.33 6.29 8.25
CA VAL A 93 -2.11 5.90 8.96
C VAL A 93 -1.78 7.00 9.97
N VAL A 94 -1.86 6.69 11.26
CA VAL A 94 -1.61 7.63 12.35
C VAL A 94 -0.56 7.06 13.28
N GLY A 95 0.69 7.54 13.16
CA GLY A 95 1.80 7.05 13.97
C GLY A 95 2.07 5.55 13.81
N GLY A 96 1.86 5.02 12.60
CA GLY A 96 1.96 3.59 12.28
C GLY A 96 0.69 2.78 12.55
N PHE A 97 -0.30 3.31 13.28
CA PHE A 97 -1.58 2.62 13.46
C PHE A 97 -2.51 2.86 12.28
N LEU A 98 -3.30 1.84 11.94
CA LEU A 98 -4.36 1.93 10.93
C LEU A 98 -5.66 2.27 11.62
N GLU A 99 -6.23 3.43 11.27
CA GLU A 99 -7.45 3.96 11.88
C GLU A 99 -8.54 4.18 10.82
N GLY A 100 -9.81 4.09 11.22
CA GLY A 100 -10.95 4.34 10.34
C GLY A 100 -11.58 3.10 9.72
N TYR A 101 -12.18 3.29 8.55
CA TYR A 101 -13.14 2.33 7.99
C TYR A 101 -12.89 2.02 6.53
N ALA A 102 -12.99 0.74 6.18
CA ALA A 102 -13.03 0.25 4.81
C ALA A 102 -14.45 -0.27 4.49
N TRP A 103 -14.84 -0.22 3.21
CA TRP A 103 -16.16 -0.66 2.76
C TRP A 103 -16.08 -1.93 1.93
N MET A 104 -16.87 -2.93 2.31
CA MET A 104 -17.04 -4.18 1.58
C MET A 104 -18.42 -4.26 0.97
N GLU A 105 -18.51 -4.50 -0.34
CA GLU A 105 -19.81 -4.48 -1.05
C GLU A 105 -20.80 -5.55 -0.55
N ASN A 106 -20.32 -6.72 -0.12
CA ASN A 106 -21.15 -7.85 0.28
C ASN A 106 -21.19 -8.10 1.80
N ALA A 107 -20.47 -7.31 2.61
CA ALA A 107 -20.44 -7.47 4.06
C ALA A 107 -20.42 -6.17 4.87
N GLY A 108 -20.44 -5.01 4.22
CA GLY A 108 -20.51 -3.71 4.89
C GLY A 108 -19.17 -3.23 5.44
N TRP A 109 -19.22 -2.51 6.56
CA TRP A 109 -18.06 -1.81 7.11
C TRP A 109 -17.06 -2.75 7.80
N VAL A 110 -15.78 -2.48 7.56
CA VAL A 110 -14.65 -3.04 8.30
C VAL A 110 -13.96 -1.90 9.05
N ASN A 111 -13.84 -2.04 10.36
CA ASN A 111 -13.21 -1.12 11.27
C ASN A 111 -11.75 -1.53 11.54
N PHE A 112 -10.80 -0.68 11.16
CA PHE A 112 -9.37 -0.90 11.39
C PHE A 112 -8.93 -0.52 12.81
N ASP A 113 -9.70 0.30 13.52
CA ASP A 113 -9.54 0.56 14.95
C ASP A 113 -9.99 -0.63 15.81
N GLY A 114 -10.70 -1.61 15.23
CA GLY A 114 -11.39 -2.68 15.96
C GLY A 114 -10.48 -3.50 16.88
N GLY A 115 -9.24 -3.77 16.45
CA GLY A 115 -8.25 -4.50 17.26
C GLY A 115 -7.82 -3.76 18.53
N ALA A 116 -7.94 -2.43 18.60
CA ALA A 116 -7.66 -1.66 19.81
C ALA A 116 -8.65 -1.99 20.94
N LEU A 117 -9.86 -2.45 20.59
CA LEU A 117 -10.92 -2.82 21.52
C LEU A 117 -10.90 -4.32 21.88
N ALA A 118 -9.99 -5.11 21.28
CA ALA A 118 -9.82 -6.52 21.62
C ALA A 118 -9.23 -6.70 23.03
N SER A 119 -9.32 -7.91 23.57
CA SER A 119 -8.72 -8.27 24.86
C SER A 119 -7.87 -9.54 24.71
N PRO A 120 -6.52 -9.44 24.70
CA PRO A 120 -5.74 -8.20 24.82
C PRO A 120 -5.86 -7.31 23.56
N PRO A 121 -5.64 -5.98 23.68
CA PRO A 121 -5.63 -5.09 22.52
C PRO A 121 -4.54 -5.49 21.52
N ASN A 122 -4.91 -5.55 20.24
CA ASN A 122 -3.96 -5.75 19.14
C ASN A 122 -4.45 -4.98 17.89
N PRO A 123 -4.31 -3.65 17.89
CA PRO A 123 -4.80 -2.78 16.82
C PRO A 123 -4.11 -3.07 15.49
N ALA A 124 -4.86 -2.87 14.41
CA ALA A 124 -4.29 -2.86 13.07
C ALA A 124 -3.22 -1.78 12.99
N ARG A 125 -2.04 -2.15 12.49
CA ARG A 125 -0.89 -1.25 12.41
C ARG A 125 0.06 -1.71 11.34
N ILE A 126 0.99 -0.84 11.02
CA ILE A 126 2.15 -1.11 10.21
C ILE A 126 3.35 -1.15 11.14
N GLU A 127 4.09 -2.26 11.11
CA GLU A 127 5.22 -2.49 11.99
C GLU A 127 6.23 -3.44 11.33
N ASN A 128 7.46 -2.96 11.16
CA ASN A 128 8.55 -3.68 10.50
C ASN A 128 8.22 -4.03 9.03
N GLY A 129 7.71 -3.07 8.26
CA GLY A 129 7.47 -3.25 6.82
C GLY A 129 6.31 -4.18 6.50
N ARG A 130 5.40 -4.45 7.45
CA ARG A 130 4.21 -5.27 7.21
C ARG A 130 3.01 -4.81 8.03
N LEU A 131 1.83 -5.16 7.55
CA LEU A 131 0.61 -5.04 8.35
C LEU A 131 0.63 -6.05 9.50
N LYS A 132 0.08 -5.64 10.65
CA LYS A 132 -0.10 -6.44 11.86
C LYS A 132 -1.40 -6.07 12.56
N GLY A 133 -1.73 -6.83 13.61
CA GLY A 133 -2.94 -6.69 14.40
C GLY A 133 -4.20 -7.17 13.71
N PHE A 134 -5.33 -6.64 14.15
CA PHE A 134 -6.65 -7.08 13.74
C PHE A 134 -7.56 -5.93 13.35
N ALA A 135 -8.31 -6.14 12.27
CA ALA A 135 -9.48 -5.34 11.92
C ALA A 135 -10.75 -6.15 12.24
N TRP A 136 -11.90 -5.47 12.30
CA TRP A 136 -13.17 -6.12 12.62
C TRP A 136 -14.29 -5.65 11.70
N GLY A 137 -15.05 -6.58 11.14
CA GLY A 137 -16.27 -6.27 10.40
C GLY A 137 -17.50 -6.93 11.03
N GLU A 138 -18.62 -6.23 11.10
CA GLU A 138 -19.85 -6.71 11.74
C GLU A 138 -20.34 -8.05 11.17
N ASN A 139 -20.20 -8.24 9.85
CA ASN A 139 -20.71 -9.42 9.14
C ASN A 139 -19.62 -10.46 8.81
N VAL A 140 -18.35 -10.16 9.08
CA VAL A 140 -17.21 -11.07 8.79
C VAL A 140 -16.39 -11.44 10.03
N GLY A 141 -16.59 -10.74 11.15
CA GLY A 141 -15.84 -10.94 12.38
C GLY A 141 -14.42 -10.39 12.30
N TRP A 142 -13.49 -11.05 12.98
CA TRP A 142 -12.09 -10.66 13.04
C TRP A 142 -11.35 -10.97 11.74
N ILE A 143 -10.60 -9.98 11.27
CA ILE A 143 -9.66 -10.08 10.16
C ILE A 143 -8.24 -10.05 10.73
N ASN A 144 -7.47 -11.09 10.45
CA ASN A 144 -6.10 -11.24 10.93
C ASN A 144 -5.12 -10.66 9.90
N LEU A 145 -4.39 -9.61 10.30
CA LEU A 145 -3.29 -9.02 9.53
C LEU A 145 -1.92 -9.49 10.03
N ASP A 146 -1.86 -10.18 11.17
CA ASP A 146 -0.64 -10.53 11.91
C ASP A 146 -0.25 -12.01 11.83
N ASP A 147 -0.71 -12.74 10.82
CA ASP A 147 -0.33 -14.14 10.66
C ASP A 147 1.17 -14.27 10.33
N ALA A 148 1.81 -15.36 10.76
CA ALA A 148 3.23 -15.59 10.50
C ALA A 148 3.51 -16.05 9.05
N ASN A 149 2.53 -16.68 8.40
CA ASN A 149 2.68 -17.31 7.08
C ASN A 149 1.88 -16.59 5.99
N ALA A 150 0.72 -16.03 6.34
CA ALA A 150 -0.15 -15.28 5.43
C ALA A 150 -0.23 -13.81 5.87
N TYR A 151 0.78 -13.03 5.50
CA TYR A 151 0.88 -11.61 5.85
C TYR A 151 1.05 -10.70 4.64
N VAL A 152 0.78 -9.42 4.90
CA VAL A 152 0.85 -8.34 3.93
C VAL A 152 2.11 -7.53 4.22
N ALA A 153 3.16 -7.75 3.43
CA ALA A 153 4.37 -6.94 3.49
C ALA A 153 4.26 -5.76 2.54
N ILE A 154 4.85 -4.63 2.94
CA ILE A 154 4.97 -3.43 2.14
C ILE A 154 6.35 -3.50 1.48
N PHE A 155 6.35 -3.46 0.16
CA PHE A 155 7.56 -3.33 -0.63
C PHE A 155 8.01 -1.87 -0.56
N CYS A 156 9.12 -1.64 0.13
CA CYS A 156 9.79 -0.36 0.12
C CYS A 156 10.89 -0.39 -0.94
N GLU A 157 10.63 0.25 -2.07
CA GLU A 157 11.63 0.31 -3.13
C GLU A 157 12.84 1.12 -2.63
N ALA A 158 14.02 0.51 -2.75
CA ALA A 158 15.31 1.05 -2.27
C ALA A 158 15.57 1.06 -0.75
N ASP A 159 14.73 0.40 0.05
CA ASP A 159 15.07 0.04 1.43
C ASP A 159 15.94 -1.23 1.39
N VAL A 160 17.24 -1.02 1.40
CA VAL A 160 18.25 -2.06 1.20
C VAL A 160 18.47 -2.85 2.49
N ASN A 161 18.38 -2.19 3.65
CA ASN A 161 18.56 -2.83 4.94
C ASN A 161 17.26 -3.45 5.52
N SER A 162 16.12 -3.22 4.85
CA SER A 162 14.78 -3.67 5.25
C SER A 162 14.33 -3.13 6.62
N ASP A 163 14.70 -1.88 6.95
CA ASP A 163 14.32 -1.23 8.21
C ASP A 163 13.03 -0.39 8.12
N GLY A 164 12.41 -0.34 6.94
CA GLY A 164 11.20 0.41 6.66
C GLY A 164 11.45 1.87 6.29
N GLN A 165 12.69 2.28 6.03
CA GLN A 165 13.02 3.63 5.62
C GLN A 165 14.02 3.60 4.48
N VAL A 166 13.90 4.53 3.53
CA VAL A 166 14.92 4.75 2.49
C VAL A 166 15.75 5.94 2.91
N ASN A 167 16.95 5.72 3.44
CA ASN A 167 17.76 6.76 4.05
C ASN A 167 19.28 6.60 3.78
N LEU A 168 20.12 7.28 4.58
CA LEU A 168 21.56 7.25 4.40
C LEU A 168 22.17 5.85 4.66
N ASP A 169 21.53 5.02 5.48
CA ASP A 169 21.97 3.66 5.75
C ASP A 169 21.80 2.78 4.50
N ASP A 170 20.71 2.95 3.74
CA ASP A 170 20.51 2.27 2.44
C ASP A 170 21.48 2.77 1.39
N LEU A 171 21.67 4.10 1.31
CA LEU A 171 22.66 4.68 0.42
C LEU A 171 24.06 4.15 0.74
N GLN A 172 24.40 3.99 2.02
CA GLN A 172 25.67 3.44 2.44
C GLN A 172 25.84 1.99 2.01
N LEU A 173 24.81 1.14 2.15
CA LEU A 173 24.84 -0.25 1.70
C LEU A 173 24.98 -0.34 0.18
N LEU A 174 24.22 0.46 -0.55
CA LEU A 174 24.33 0.53 -2.02
C LEU A 174 25.74 0.94 -2.45
N LEU A 175 26.30 1.98 -1.84
CA LEU A 175 27.66 2.44 -2.17
C LEU A 175 28.74 1.43 -1.75
N PHE A 176 28.50 0.62 -0.72
CA PHE A 176 29.42 -0.45 -0.31
C PHE A 176 29.52 -1.56 -1.37
N GLY A 177 28.40 -1.93 -1.98
CA GLY A 177 28.35 -2.93 -3.05
C GLY A 177 28.47 -2.36 -4.46
N PHE A 178 28.73 -1.06 -4.62
CA PHE A 178 28.75 -0.42 -5.94
C PHE A 178 29.75 -1.07 -6.91
N GLY A 179 29.28 -1.45 -8.09
CA GLY A 179 30.02 -2.19 -9.10
C GLY A 179 29.99 -3.72 -8.93
N THR A 180 29.25 -4.25 -7.95
CA THR A 180 29.03 -5.69 -7.79
C THR A 180 28.22 -6.25 -8.96
N GLY A 181 28.62 -7.42 -9.45
CA GLY A 181 27.91 -8.15 -10.50
C GLY A 181 28.86 -9.01 -11.36
N PRO A 182 28.33 -9.97 -12.12
CA PRO A 182 26.91 -10.36 -12.20
C PRO A 182 26.45 -11.15 -10.96
N GLY A 183 25.16 -11.07 -10.66
CA GLY A 183 24.50 -11.82 -9.58
C GLY A 183 24.44 -11.08 -8.24
N ALA A 184 24.54 -9.75 -8.28
CA ALA A 184 24.25 -8.91 -7.12
C ALA A 184 22.82 -9.20 -6.62
N GLN A 185 22.61 -9.03 -5.32
CA GLN A 185 21.32 -9.13 -4.68
C GLN A 185 20.97 -7.79 -4.03
N LEU A 186 19.73 -7.65 -3.51
CA LEU A 186 19.31 -6.45 -2.79
C LEU A 186 20.30 -6.05 -1.70
N ILE A 187 20.83 -7.01 -0.94
CA ILE A 187 21.82 -6.76 0.13
C ILE A 187 23.16 -6.21 -0.38
N ASP A 188 23.47 -6.42 -1.66
CA ASP A 188 24.64 -5.83 -2.33
C ASP A 188 24.32 -4.45 -2.92
N GLY A 189 23.08 -3.97 -2.80
CA GLY A 189 22.62 -2.70 -3.36
C GLY A 189 21.98 -2.79 -4.74
N ASP A 190 21.73 -4.00 -5.26
CA ASP A 190 20.95 -4.21 -6.49
C ASP A 190 19.45 -4.04 -6.19
N VAL A 191 18.98 -2.80 -6.27
CA VAL A 191 17.62 -2.39 -5.92
C VAL A 191 16.64 -2.75 -7.05
N ASN A 192 17.09 -2.66 -8.30
CA ASN A 192 16.24 -2.94 -9.46
C ASN A 192 16.15 -4.45 -9.81
N GLY A 193 17.04 -5.27 -9.24
CA GLY A 193 17.08 -6.73 -9.39
C GLY A 193 17.66 -7.20 -10.72
N ASP A 194 18.47 -6.37 -11.41
CA ASP A 194 19.06 -6.70 -12.70
C ASP A 194 20.36 -7.52 -12.59
N GLY A 195 20.83 -7.77 -11.37
CA GLY A 195 22.02 -8.53 -11.04
C GLY A 195 23.31 -7.70 -11.00
N PHE A 196 23.22 -6.36 -11.08
CA PHE A 196 24.35 -5.44 -11.01
C PHE A 196 24.06 -4.23 -10.14
N THR A 197 24.88 -3.96 -9.12
CA THR A 197 24.79 -2.72 -8.35
C THR A 197 25.48 -1.57 -9.08
N ASN A 198 24.72 -0.61 -9.60
CA ASN A 198 25.24 0.42 -10.48
C ASN A 198 24.48 1.77 -10.37
N LEU A 199 24.64 2.65 -11.38
CA LEU A 199 24.01 3.97 -11.37
C LEU A 199 22.49 3.91 -11.47
N ASP A 200 21.93 2.86 -12.06
CA ASP A 200 20.48 2.66 -12.15
C ASP A 200 19.88 2.43 -10.76
N ASP A 201 20.55 1.65 -9.91
CA ASP A 201 20.15 1.46 -8.50
C ASP A 201 20.30 2.75 -7.70
N LEU A 202 21.41 3.47 -7.87
CA LEU A 202 21.63 4.73 -7.19
C LEU A 202 20.53 5.74 -7.56
N GLN A 203 20.14 5.80 -8.84
CA GLN A 203 19.05 6.66 -9.28
C GLN A 203 17.73 6.26 -8.62
N LEU A 204 17.44 4.97 -8.53
CA LEU A 204 16.21 4.46 -7.92
C LEU A 204 16.16 4.76 -6.42
N LEU A 205 17.29 4.60 -5.73
CA LEU A 205 17.42 4.94 -4.31
C LEU A 205 17.24 6.43 -4.08
N LEU A 206 17.91 7.29 -4.87
CA LEU A 206 17.78 8.74 -4.73
C LEU A 206 16.37 9.24 -5.07
N PHE A 207 15.67 8.56 -5.99
CA PHE A 207 14.28 8.85 -6.30
C PHE A 207 13.34 8.57 -5.11
N ASN A 208 13.62 7.51 -4.37
CA ASN A 208 12.83 7.09 -3.20
C ASN A 208 13.37 7.63 -1.85
N PHE A 209 14.43 8.45 -1.87
CA PHE A 209 15.13 8.87 -0.66
C PHE A 209 14.24 9.68 0.28
N GLY A 210 14.21 9.30 1.56
CA GLY A 210 13.38 9.88 2.60
C GLY A 210 11.99 9.24 2.71
N ASN A 211 11.65 8.28 1.84
CA ASN A 211 10.40 7.53 1.97
C ASN A 211 10.44 6.68 3.25
N ILE A 212 9.30 6.65 3.95
CA ILE A 212 9.06 5.79 5.10
C ILE A 212 8.00 4.79 4.68
N CYS A 213 8.36 3.53 4.75
CA CYS A 213 7.50 2.38 4.58
C CYS A 213 7.38 1.75 5.97
N TYR A 214 6.41 2.21 6.76
CA TYR A 214 6.20 1.77 8.14
C TYR A 214 6.16 0.23 8.27
#